data_AF-A0A7W8GBL3-F1
#
_entry.id   AF-A0A7W8GBL3-F1
#
_cell.length_a   1.000
_cell.length_b   1.000
_cell.length_c   1.000
_cell.angle_alpha   90.00
_cell.angle_beta   90.00
_cell.angle_gamma   90.00
#
_symmetry.space_group_name_H-M   'P 1'
#
loop_
_entity.id
_entity.type
_entity.pdbx_description
1 polymer ?
#
loop_
_entity_poly.entity_id
_entity_poly.type
_entity_poly.pdbx_seq_one_letter_code
_entity_poly.pdbx_strand_id
1 'polypeptide(L)'
;GRILQYLIRPANLHDTTVAYELNARWGEFGGPKIIGDKGYCSLGFVYPPKKNTRYDTGWRSDRHPVFRRRVETVFAQLVESQIRSVQTKTMGSLRLRTVLAVIAHNLSQP
;
A
#
# COMPACT_ATOMS: atom_id res chain seq x y z
N GLY A 1 7.54 4.97 10.48
CA GLY A 1 7.99 4.57 9.11
C GLY A 1 7.38 5.51 8.09
N ARG A 2 8.09 5.90 7.03
CA ARG A 2 7.65 6.94 6.09
C ARG A 2 6.87 6.35 4.90
N ILE A 3 5.81 7.05 4.48
CA ILE A 3 5.08 6.78 3.24
C ILE A 3 5.79 7.51 2.12
N LEU A 4 6.29 6.74 1.15
CA LEU A 4 6.97 7.28 -0.03
C LEU A 4 6.04 7.40 -1.23
N GLN A 5 5.01 6.55 -1.30
CA GLN A 5 4.06 6.51 -2.39
C GLN A 5 2.70 5.99 -1.93
N TYR A 6 1.63 6.50 -2.53
CA TYR A 6 0.26 6.01 -2.39
C TYR A 6 -0.52 6.35 -3.67
N LEU A 7 -1.62 5.62 -3.91
CA LEU A 7 -2.47 5.83 -5.07
C LEU A 7 -3.94 5.76 -4.67
N ILE A 8 -4.74 6.72 -5.14
CA ILE A 8 -6.19 6.74 -4.96
C ILE A 8 -6.84 6.58 -6.34
N ARG A 9 -7.71 5.58 -6.45
CA ARG A 9 -8.50 5.26 -7.63
C ARG A 9 -9.96 5.03 -7.25
N PRO A 10 -10.92 5.25 -8.17
CA PRO A 10 -12.30 4.93 -7.91
C PRO A 10 -12.51 3.40 -7.83
N ALA A 11 -13.52 2.97 -7.08
CA ALA A 11 -13.77 1.57 -6.75
C ALA A 11 -14.18 0.68 -7.94
N ASN A 12 -14.40 1.27 -9.12
CA ASN A 12 -14.69 0.53 -10.35
C ASN A 12 -13.42 -0.06 -11.01
N LEU A 13 -12.23 0.35 -10.57
CA LEU A 13 -10.97 -0.24 -11.04
C LEU A 13 -10.57 -1.43 -10.17
N HIS A 14 -10.12 -2.49 -10.82
CA HIS A 14 -9.64 -3.67 -10.14
C HIS A 14 -8.33 -3.36 -9.40
N ASP A 15 -8.24 -3.77 -8.14
CA ASP A 15 -7.09 -3.49 -7.27
C ASP A 15 -5.75 -3.90 -7.89
N THR A 16 -5.68 -5.03 -8.59
CA THR A 16 -4.49 -5.46 -9.35
C THR A 16 -3.99 -4.39 -10.32
N THR A 17 -4.88 -3.73 -11.06
CA THR A 17 -4.54 -2.66 -12.00
C THR A 17 -3.99 -1.46 -11.25
N VAL A 18 -4.67 -1.05 -10.18
CA VAL A 18 -4.25 0.05 -9.31
C VAL A 18 -2.88 -0.22 -8.69
N ALA A 19 -2.64 -1.47 -8.30
CA ALA A 19 -1.37 -1.89 -7.73
C ALA A 19 -0.25 -1.80 -8.78
N TYR A 20 -0.44 -2.27 -10.02
CA TYR A 20 0.55 -2.07 -11.09
C TYR A 20 0.82 -0.59 -11.38
N GLU A 21 -0.20 0.27 -11.37
CA GLU A 21 -0.02 1.72 -11.53
C GLU A 21 0.79 2.35 -10.40
N LEU A 22 0.49 1.99 -9.15
CA LEU A 22 1.30 2.40 -8.00
C LEU A 22 2.74 1.93 -8.20
N ASN A 23 2.92 0.74 -8.75
CA ASN A 23 4.25 0.15 -8.90
C ASN A 23 5.07 0.69 -10.06
N ALA A 24 4.48 1.46 -10.99
CA ALA A 24 5.19 1.92 -12.19
C ALA A 24 6.46 2.73 -11.87
N ARG A 25 6.49 3.43 -10.73
CA ARG A 25 7.61 4.28 -10.30
C ARG A 25 8.62 3.59 -9.39
N TRP A 26 8.50 2.29 -9.15
CA TRP A 26 9.32 1.59 -8.14
C TRP A 26 10.82 1.67 -8.43
N GLY A 27 11.19 1.66 -9.72
CA GLY A 27 12.57 1.84 -10.15
C GLY A 27 13.20 3.14 -9.65
N GLU A 28 12.41 4.20 -9.47
CA GLU A 28 12.86 5.50 -8.95
C GLU A 28 13.26 5.44 -7.46
N PHE A 29 12.74 4.47 -6.72
CA PHE A 29 12.99 4.31 -5.28
C PHE A 29 14.00 3.19 -4.97
N GLY A 30 14.69 2.65 -5.99
CA GLY A 30 15.71 1.60 -5.82
C GLY A 30 15.17 0.25 -5.36
N GLY A 31 13.86 0.01 -5.45
CA GLY A 31 13.22 -1.18 -4.88
C GLY A 31 12.90 -2.26 -5.93
N PRO A 32 13.25 -3.54 -5.70
CA PRO A 32 12.84 -4.63 -6.59
C PRO A 32 11.52 -5.33 -6.21
N LYS A 33 10.85 -5.05 -5.08
CA LYS A 33 9.73 -5.89 -4.61
C LYS A 33 8.65 -5.13 -3.83
N ILE A 34 7.41 -5.21 -4.32
CA ILE A 34 6.20 -4.80 -3.61
C ILE A 34 5.66 -5.92 -2.75
N ILE A 35 5.51 -5.64 -1.46
CA ILE A 35 4.83 -6.53 -0.54
C ILE A 35 3.33 -6.38 -0.76
N GLY A 36 2.73 -7.39 -1.40
CA GLY A 36 1.29 -7.48 -1.57
C GLY A 36 0.62 -7.95 -0.27
N ASP A 37 -0.62 -7.53 -0.07
CA ASP A 37 -1.50 -8.16 0.91
C ASP A 37 -1.99 -9.54 0.40
N LYS A 38 -2.55 -10.37 1.29
CA LYS A 38 -3.11 -11.70 0.97
C LYS A 38 -4.21 -11.65 -0.11
N GLY A 39 -4.83 -10.48 -0.32
CA GLY A 39 -5.80 -10.24 -1.40
C GLY A 39 -5.17 -10.12 -2.79
N TYR A 40 -3.87 -9.86 -2.89
CA TYR A 40 -3.18 -9.50 -4.14
C TYR A 40 -2.14 -10.55 -4.55
N CYS A 41 -2.61 -11.77 -4.77
CA CYS A 41 -1.79 -12.88 -5.25
C CYS A 41 -1.59 -12.82 -6.79
N SER A 42 -0.86 -11.83 -7.28
CA SER A 42 -0.53 -11.68 -8.70
C SER A 42 0.98 -11.77 -8.96
N LEU A 43 1.34 -12.13 -10.20
CA LEU A 43 2.73 -12.21 -10.67
C LEU A 43 3.39 -10.82 -10.57
N GLY A 44 4.52 -10.73 -9.88
CA GLY A 44 5.25 -9.48 -9.62
C GLY A 44 5.15 -8.95 -8.18
N PHE A 45 4.30 -9.54 -7.34
CA PHE A 45 4.16 -9.17 -5.93
C PHE A 45 4.83 -10.21 -5.01
N VAL A 46 5.36 -9.74 -3.88
CA VAL A 46 5.78 -10.59 -2.77
C VAL A 46 4.65 -10.71 -1.77
N TYR A 47 4.13 -11.91 -1.58
CA TYR A 47 3.01 -12.14 -0.66
C TYR A 47 3.17 -13.45 0.10
N PRO A 48 2.59 -13.57 1.31
CA PRO A 48 2.65 -14.80 2.07
C PRO A 48 2.02 -15.94 1.26
N PRO A 49 2.71 -17.08 1.06
CA PRO A 49 2.16 -18.18 0.30
C PRO A 49 0.88 -18.72 0.96
N LYS A 50 -0.09 -19.13 0.13
CA LYS A 50 -1.28 -19.87 0.60
C LYS A 50 -0.88 -21.33 0.82
N LYS A 51 -1.67 -22.08 1.60
CA LYS A 51 -1.39 -23.50 1.96
C LYS A 51 -1.03 -24.39 0.76
N ASN A 52 -1.58 -24.11 -0.42
CA ASN A 52 -1.39 -24.90 -1.63
C ASN A 52 -0.54 -24.19 -2.70
N THR A 53 0.16 -23.12 -2.37
CA THR A 53 1.03 -22.41 -3.32
C THR A 53 2.25 -23.29 -3.66
N ARG A 54 2.40 -23.65 -4.95
CA ARG A 54 3.46 -24.55 -5.45
C ARG A 54 4.65 -23.86 -6.13
N TYR A 55 4.68 -22.53 -6.12
CA TYR A 55 5.70 -21.71 -6.78
C TYR A 55 6.26 -20.67 -5.79
N ASP A 56 7.47 -20.15 -6.05
CA ASP A 56 8.08 -19.13 -5.18
C ASP A 56 7.33 -17.81 -5.33
N THR A 57 6.72 -17.33 -4.24
CA THR A 57 6.07 -16.02 -4.17
C THR A 57 7.05 -14.90 -3.86
N GLY A 58 8.35 -15.21 -3.72
CA GLY A 58 9.37 -14.27 -3.27
C GLY A 58 9.31 -13.95 -1.78
N TRP A 59 8.37 -14.53 -1.03
CA TRP A 59 8.21 -14.33 0.41
C TRP A 59 9.33 -15.00 1.18
N ARG A 60 9.83 -14.30 2.19
CA ARG A 60 10.89 -14.74 3.10
C ARG A 60 10.44 -14.42 4.52
N SER A 61 10.27 -15.45 5.34
CA SER A 61 9.63 -15.40 6.67
C SER A 61 10.44 -14.60 7.70
N ASP A 62 11.74 -14.46 7.49
CA ASP A 62 12.66 -13.67 8.29
C ASP A 62 12.48 -12.15 8.08
N ARG A 63 12.15 -11.72 6.86
CA ARG A 63 12.13 -10.30 6.47
C ARG A 63 10.75 -9.72 6.26
N HIS A 64 9.90 -10.40 5.49
CA HIS A 64 8.67 -9.81 4.96
C HIS A 64 7.56 -9.61 5.99
N PRO A 65 7.41 -10.42 7.06
CA PRO A 65 6.42 -10.14 8.11
C PRO A 65 6.62 -8.77 8.77
N VAL A 66 7.87 -8.35 9.00
CA VAL A 66 8.18 -7.06 9.61
C VAL A 66 7.75 -5.90 8.72
N PHE A 67 8.07 -5.98 7.43
CA PHE A 67 7.66 -4.96 6.47
C PHE A 67 6.15 -4.92 6.26
N ARG A 68 5.48 -6.07 6.18
CA ARG A 68 4.02 -6.16 6.10
C ARG A 68 3.37 -5.49 7.31
N ARG A 69 3.81 -5.82 8.53
CA ARG A 69 3.29 -5.18 9.75
C ARG A 69 3.48 -3.66 9.70
N ARG A 70 4.62 -3.17 9.22
CA ARG A 70 4.85 -1.72 9.06
C ARG A 70 3.85 -1.07 8.09
N VAL A 71 3.57 -1.71 6.94
CA VAL A 71 2.55 -1.23 5.99
C VAL A 71 1.17 -1.20 6.63
N GLU A 72 0.77 -2.29 7.31
CA GLU A 72 -0.51 -2.40 8.01
C GLU A 72 -0.65 -1.32 9.11
N THR A 73 0.39 -1.08 9.91
CA THR A 73 0.39 -0.02 10.94
C THR A 73 0.22 1.38 10.34
N VAL A 74 0.98 1.68 9.27
CA VAL A 74 0.89 2.98 8.59
C VAL A 74 -0.50 3.19 7.99
N PHE A 75 -1.10 2.15 7.41
CA PHE A 75 -2.47 2.20 6.92
C PHE A 75 -3.49 2.41 8.05
N ALA A 76 -3.34 1.70 9.17
CA ALA A 76 -4.20 1.88 10.34
C ALA A 76 -4.16 3.32 10.87
N GLN A 77 -2.96 3.92 10.98
CA GLN A 77 -2.79 5.31 11.41
C GLN A 77 -3.47 6.31 10.45
N LEU A 78 -3.40 6.06 9.14
CA LEU A 78 -4.12 6.87 8.16
C LEU A 78 -5.64 6.69 8.27
N VAL A 79 -6.14 5.49 8.52
CA VAL A 79 -7.58 5.24 8.74
C VAL A 79 -8.07 5.92 10.03
N GLU A 80 -7.27 5.86 11.09
CA GLU A 80 -7.53 6.55 12.36
C GLU A 80 -7.64 8.07 12.19
N SER A 81 -6.88 8.66 11.25
CA SER A 81 -6.96 10.09 10.89
C SER A 81 -8.30 10.53 10.26
N GLN A 82 -9.31 9.64 10.21
CA GLN A 82 -10.70 9.92 9.82
C GLN A 82 -10.88 10.45 8.39
N ILE A 83 -10.05 10.03 7.43
CA ILE A 83 -10.34 10.24 6.00
C ILE A 83 -11.45 9.29 5.57
N ARG A 84 -12.69 9.58 5.96
CA ARG A 84 -13.86 8.83 5.52
C ARG A 84 -14.27 9.33 4.14
N SER A 85 -14.20 8.45 3.14
CA SER A 85 -14.66 8.72 1.77
C SER A 85 -16.09 9.30 1.74
N VAL A 86 -16.95 8.85 2.66
CA VAL A 86 -18.34 9.29 2.84
C VAL A 86 -18.48 10.79 3.13
N GLN A 87 -17.46 11.42 3.73
CA GLN A 87 -17.47 12.86 4.04
C GLN A 87 -16.86 13.73 2.92
N THR A 88 -16.25 13.10 1.91
CA THR A 88 -15.60 13.79 0.79
C THR A 88 -16.39 13.60 -0.50
N LYS A 89 -17.08 14.67 -0.92
CA LYS A 89 -17.98 14.66 -2.09
C LYS A 89 -17.26 14.54 -3.44
N THR A 90 -15.95 14.80 -3.50
CA THR A 90 -15.17 14.76 -4.74
C THR A 90 -13.86 14.03 -4.55
N MET A 91 -13.37 13.43 -5.65
CA MET A 91 -12.08 12.76 -5.70
C MET A 91 -10.91 13.72 -5.39
N GLY A 92 -11.02 14.99 -5.80
CA GLY A 92 -10.04 16.03 -5.52
C GLY A 92 -9.91 16.30 -4.01
N SER A 93 -11.04 16.47 -3.32
CA SER A 93 -11.04 16.69 -1.87
C SER A 93 -10.51 15.48 -1.09
N LEU A 94 -10.85 14.26 -1.55
CA LEU A 94 -10.30 13.04 -0.97
C LEU A 94 -8.77 12.99 -1.11
N ARG A 95 -8.25 13.24 -2.31
CA ARG A 95 -6.81 13.31 -2.57
C ARG A 95 -6.11 14.33 -1.67
N LEU A 96 -6.64 15.55 -1.58
CA LEU A 96 -6.05 16.59 -0.74
C LEU A 96 -5.99 16.18 0.74
N ARG A 97 -7.07 15.62 1.29
CA ARG A 97 -7.08 15.14 2.68
C ARG A 97 -6.06 14.03 2.91
N THR A 98 -5.95 13.08 1.97
CA THR A 98 -4.93 12.04 2.04
C THR A 98 -3.52 12.59 1.98
N VAL A 99 -3.24 13.55 1.09
CA VAL A 99 -1.92 14.23 1.04
C VAL A 99 -1.58 14.81 2.42
N LEU A 100 -2.51 15.54 3.03
CA LEU A 100 -2.29 16.20 4.32
C LEU A 100 -2.04 15.19 5.45
N ALA A 101 -2.80 14.10 5.52
CA ALA A 101 -2.58 13.06 6.52
C ALA A 101 -1.25 12.32 6.31
N VAL A 102 -0.88 12.04 5.06
CA VAL A 102 0.42 11.43 4.73
C VAL A 102 1.58 12.34 5.15
N ILE A 103 1.49 13.64 4.88
CA ILE A 103 2.49 14.62 5.32
C ILE A 103 2.56 14.66 6.84
N ALA A 104 1.43 14.78 7.54
CA ALA A 104 1.39 14.82 9.00
C ALA A 104 1.99 13.54 9.62
N HIS A 105 1.67 12.37 9.07
CA HIS A 105 2.26 11.09 9.47
C HIS A 105 3.78 11.08 9.27
N ASN A 106 4.26 11.49 8.09
CA ASN A 106 5.68 11.52 7.78
C ASN A 106 6.46 12.54 8.64
N LEU A 107 5.85 13.64 9.05
CA LEU A 107 6.46 14.67 9.90
C LEU A 107 6.45 14.32 11.39
N SER A 108 5.44 13.56 11.85
CA SER A 108 5.32 13.14 13.26
C SER A 108 6.21 11.95 13.63
N GLN A 109 6.83 11.31 12.64
CA GLN A 109 7.73 10.18 12.82
C GLN A 109 9.18 10.65 12.52
N PRO A 110 10.08 10.73 13.53
CA PRO A 110 11.49 11.10 13.31
C PRO A 110 12.18 10.18 12.29
#